data_AF-A0A7Y8KY20-F1
#
_entry.id   AF-A0A7Y8KY20-F1
#
_cell.length_a   1.000
_cell.length_b   1.000
_cell.length_c   1.000
_cell.angle_alpha   90.00
_cell.angle_beta   90.00
_cell.angle_gamma   90.00
#
_symmetry.space_group_name_H-M   'P 1'
#
loop_
_entity.id
_entity.type
_entity.pdbx_description
1 polymer ?
#
loop_
_entity_poly.entity_id
_entity_poly.type
_entity_poly.pdbx_seq_one_letter_code
_entity_poly.pdbx_strand_id
1 'polypeptide(L)'
;MANPDIPHLNSEQQRQRAEALLVTAYLSGITDPRELANFMGQVQHESQNFTRLEENLNYSGSRLYDVFPKRNGLTREGAQSIANIRDRTERQHAVAEQVYGGEWGKAGLGNTEAGDAFTFRGRGYIQLTGRSNYTDSGPKLGLDLVRHPELAANQQNAERIAVQYWKDNVQPVRSARTDATQAGSIINTGGIGGEVKGLPERQANAAAWESNLNQGYLEAALKRHPQAQVTAAADPLNQPLQLKPTHQLSPQSLQLIQQSEQQVRAIADRHQLPWNPGLDNTVHAVAQQAREQGLTGITHMKVQNGQIRFAQHDGYALREGQLDARSAANTDARASLTRMAQADQRPAHGSAFSATPARAAESPTMTM
;
A
#
# COMPACT_ATOMS: atom_id res chain seq x y z
N MET A 1 26.90 8.39 -19.62
CA MET A 1 27.27 6.98 -19.36
C MET A 1 26.41 6.11 -20.25
N ALA A 2 26.94 4.98 -20.72
CA ALA A 2 26.20 4.05 -21.56
C ALA A 2 24.96 3.50 -20.83
N ASN A 3 23.95 3.08 -21.58
CA ASN A 3 22.82 2.35 -21.02
C ASN A 3 23.33 1.10 -20.30
N PRO A 4 22.76 0.74 -19.14
CA PRO A 4 23.18 -0.46 -18.42
C PRO A 4 22.96 -1.67 -19.32
N ASP A 5 23.94 -2.58 -19.34
CA ASP A 5 23.84 -3.82 -20.11
C ASP A 5 22.98 -4.81 -19.32
N ILE A 6 21.67 -4.64 -19.44
CA ILE A 6 20.64 -5.46 -18.78
C ILE A 6 19.89 -6.23 -19.88
N PRO A 7 19.84 -7.57 -19.80
CA PRO A 7 19.22 -8.40 -20.82
C PRO A 7 17.81 -7.93 -21.17
N HIS A 8 17.48 -7.94 -22.46
CA HIS A 8 16.11 -7.78 -22.98
C HIS A 8 15.42 -6.42 -22.71
N LEU A 9 16.13 -5.40 -22.20
CA LEU A 9 15.63 -4.02 -22.13
C LEU A 9 15.85 -3.26 -23.44
N ASN A 10 15.14 -3.71 -24.48
CA ASN A 10 15.38 -3.32 -25.87
C ASN A 10 14.87 -1.90 -26.20
N SER A 11 13.85 -1.40 -25.49
CA SER A 11 13.26 -0.07 -25.74
C SER A 11 13.58 0.94 -24.63
N GLU A 12 13.51 2.22 -24.97
CA GLU A 12 13.69 3.31 -24.00
C GLU A 12 12.63 3.27 -22.90
N GLN A 13 11.38 2.98 -23.23
CA GLN A 13 10.30 2.88 -22.25
C GLN A 13 10.56 1.79 -21.20
N GLN A 14 11.08 0.63 -21.61
CA GLN A 14 11.44 -0.44 -20.67
C GLN A 14 12.57 0.01 -19.73
N ARG A 15 13.59 0.68 -20.27
CA ARG A 15 14.71 1.22 -19.47
C ARG A 15 14.24 2.28 -18.48
N GLN A 16 13.39 3.22 -18.91
CA GLN A 16 12.82 4.25 -18.02
C GLN A 16 11.98 3.64 -16.89
N ARG A 17 11.15 2.65 -17.20
CA ARG A 17 10.35 1.93 -16.20
C ARG A 17 11.21 1.15 -15.20
N ALA A 18 12.21 0.44 -15.70
CA ALA A 18 13.13 -0.32 -14.86
C ALA A 18 13.93 0.61 -13.94
N GLU A 19 14.43 1.73 -14.47
CA GLU A 19 15.17 2.73 -13.70
C GLU A 19 14.30 3.39 -12.62
N ALA A 20 13.07 3.79 -12.96
CA ALA A 20 12.13 4.36 -12.00
C ALA A 20 11.80 3.37 -10.87
N LEU A 21 11.55 2.10 -11.20
CA LEU A 21 11.32 1.04 -10.22
C LEU A 21 12.53 0.84 -9.30
N LEU A 22 13.75 0.79 -9.86
CA LEU A 22 14.99 0.65 -9.07
C LEU A 22 15.11 1.78 -8.05
N VAL A 23 14.87 3.02 -8.49
CA VAL A 23 14.91 4.20 -7.62
C VAL A 23 13.83 4.12 -6.54
N THR A 24 12.59 3.79 -6.90
CA THR A 24 11.48 3.62 -5.94
C THR A 24 11.79 2.54 -4.90
N ALA A 25 12.37 1.41 -5.30
CA ALA A 25 12.77 0.33 -4.39
C ALA A 25 13.85 0.77 -3.39
N TYR A 26 14.91 1.43 -3.89
CA TYR A 26 15.99 1.95 -3.05
C TYR A 26 15.48 2.97 -2.03
N LEU A 27 14.72 3.96 -2.49
CA LEU A 27 14.16 5.01 -1.64
C LEU A 27 13.16 4.47 -0.61
N SER A 28 12.52 3.34 -0.92
CA SER A 28 11.63 2.63 0.00
C SER A 28 12.38 1.74 0.99
N GLY A 29 13.72 1.75 1.03
CA GLY A 29 14.52 1.03 2.03
C GLY A 29 15.02 -0.36 1.60
N ILE A 30 14.88 -0.75 0.33
CA ILE A 30 15.60 -1.91 -0.21
C ILE A 30 17.00 -1.41 -0.62
N THR A 31 17.93 -1.34 0.34
CA THR A 31 19.22 -0.65 0.13
C THR A 31 20.40 -1.58 -0.16
N ASP A 32 20.27 -2.87 0.16
CA ASP A 32 21.32 -3.84 -0.16
C ASP A 32 21.39 -4.07 -1.68
N PRO A 33 22.56 -3.90 -2.34
CA PRO A 33 22.66 -4.03 -3.79
C PRO A 33 22.26 -5.40 -4.32
N ARG A 34 22.47 -6.47 -3.56
CA ARG A 34 22.08 -7.83 -3.97
C ARG A 34 20.59 -8.05 -3.82
N GLU A 35 19.98 -7.50 -2.77
CA GLU A 35 18.53 -7.50 -2.61
C GLU A 35 17.84 -6.70 -3.71
N LEU A 36 18.37 -5.51 -4.04
CA LEU A 36 17.90 -4.72 -5.18
C LEU A 36 18.02 -5.47 -6.50
N ALA A 37 19.17 -6.09 -6.75
CA ALA A 37 19.40 -6.87 -7.96
C ALA A 37 18.41 -8.03 -8.08
N ASN A 38 18.19 -8.75 -6.99
CA ASN A 38 17.23 -9.85 -6.96
C ASN A 38 15.79 -9.34 -7.18
N PHE A 39 15.37 -8.31 -6.46
CA PHE A 39 14.07 -7.67 -6.65
C PHE A 39 13.85 -7.26 -8.12
N MET A 40 14.79 -6.52 -8.70
CA MET A 40 14.72 -6.09 -10.09
C MET A 40 14.70 -7.28 -11.06
N GLY A 41 15.49 -8.32 -10.81
CA GLY A 41 15.52 -9.52 -11.62
C GLY A 41 14.20 -10.29 -11.62
N GLN A 42 13.54 -10.40 -10.46
CA GLN A 42 12.22 -11.01 -10.36
C GLN A 42 11.16 -10.19 -11.08
N VAL A 43 11.11 -8.87 -10.82
CA VAL A 43 10.09 -8.00 -11.40
C VAL A 43 10.27 -7.89 -12.93
N GLN A 44 11.50 -7.92 -13.41
CA GLN A 44 11.79 -8.01 -14.84
C GLN A 44 11.16 -9.26 -15.47
N HIS A 45 11.23 -10.42 -14.80
CA HIS A 45 10.60 -11.64 -15.27
C HIS A 45 9.06 -11.54 -15.25
N GLU A 46 8.48 -11.12 -14.13
CA GLU A 46 7.01 -11.04 -13.96
C GLU A 46 6.34 -10.11 -14.97
N SER A 47 7.00 -9.00 -15.28
CA SER A 47 6.44 -7.93 -16.11
C SER A 47 6.76 -8.06 -17.60
N GLN A 48 7.32 -9.19 -18.03
CA GLN A 48 7.82 -9.39 -19.40
C GLN A 48 8.78 -8.27 -19.80
N ASN A 49 9.84 -8.06 -19.02
CA ASN A 49 10.82 -7.00 -19.19
C ASN A 49 10.22 -5.59 -19.15
N PHE A 50 9.35 -5.31 -18.17
CA PHE A 50 8.73 -3.99 -17.92
C PHE A 50 7.85 -3.47 -19.08
N THR A 51 7.36 -4.35 -19.95
CA THR A 51 6.63 -3.95 -21.16
C THR A 51 5.18 -3.58 -20.89
N ARG A 52 4.50 -4.24 -19.94
CA ARG A 52 3.07 -4.04 -19.68
C ARG A 52 2.78 -3.94 -18.18
N LEU A 53 1.75 -3.15 -17.86
CA LEU A 53 1.24 -2.92 -16.49
C LEU A 53 -0.20 -3.39 -16.32
N GLU A 54 -0.79 -3.96 -17.36
CA GLU A 54 -2.15 -4.49 -17.34
C GLU A 54 -2.24 -5.62 -18.37
N GLU A 55 -2.89 -6.70 -17.97
CA GLU A 55 -3.22 -7.76 -18.92
C GLU A 55 -4.35 -7.32 -19.87
N ASN A 56 -4.28 -7.77 -21.12
CA ASN A 56 -5.25 -7.36 -22.14
C ASN A 56 -6.37 -8.38 -22.36
N LEU A 57 -6.32 -9.54 -21.69
CA LEU A 57 -7.30 -10.65 -21.78
C LEU A 57 -7.70 -11.05 -23.21
N ASN A 58 -6.84 -10.79 -24.19
CA ASN A 58 -7.10 -11.08 -25.60
C ASN A 58 -6.41 -12.38 -25.99
N TYR A 59 -7.15 -13.48 -25.96
CA TYR A 59 -6.66 -14.81 -26.29
C TYR A 59 -7.34 -15.36 -27.55
N SER A 60 -6.58 -16.07 -28.39
CA SER A 60 -7.18 -17.02 -29.32
C SER A 60 -7.73 -18.22 -28.54
N GLY A 61 -8.68 -18.97 -29.12
CA GLY A 61 -9.26 -20.14 -28.47
C GLY A 61 -8.21 -21.18 -28.08
N SER A 62 -7.26 -21.46 -28.98
CA SER A 62 -6.13 -22.34 -28.69
C SER A 62 -5.26 -21.83 -27.53
N ARG A 63 -4.84 -20.56 -27.58
CA ARG A 63 -3.95 -19.99 -26.56
C ARG A 63 -4.61 -19.91 -25.20
N LEU A 64 -5.90 -19.60 -25.13
CA LEU A 64 -6.65 -19.58 -23.88
C LEU A 64 -6.64 -20.96 -23.20
N TYR A 65 -6.90 -22.01 -23.99
CA TYR A 65 -6.88 -23.39 -23.50
C TYR A 65 -5.49 -23.86 -23.06
N ASP A 66 -4.45 -23.52 -23.84
CA ASP A 66 -3.08 -23.95 -23.55
C ASP A 66 -2.51 -23.29 -22.29
N VAL A 67 -2.89 -22.06 -22.00
CA VAL A 67 -2.38 -21.31 -20.83
C VAL A 67 -3.16 -21.61 -19.56
N PHE A 68 -4.48 -21.83 -19.66
CA PHE A 68 -5.36 -22.07 -18.51
C PHE A 68 -6.10 -23.40 -18.62
N PRO A 69 -5.40 -24.52 -18.86
CA PRO A 69 -6.06 -25.80 -19.02
C PRO A 69 -6.84 -26.14 -17.74
N LYS A 70 -8.08 -26.61 -17.90
CA LYS A 70 -8.98 -27.03 -16.81
C LYS A 70 -9.43 -25.93 -15.84
N ARG A 71 -8.99 -24.67 -16.01
CA ARG A 71 -9.41 -23.55 -15.15
C ARG A 71 -10.92 -23.37 -15.28
N ASN A 72 -11.65 -23.48 -14.17
CA ASN A 72 -13.11 -23.45 -14.14
C ASN A 72 -13.76 -24.37 -15.21
N GLY A 73 -13.20 -25.56 -15.42
CA GLY A 73 -13.74 -26.54 -16.37
C GLY A 73 -13.57 -26.18 -17.85
N LEU A 74 -12.65 -25.28 -18.20
CA LEU A 74 -12.42 -24.86 -19.58
C LEU A 74 -12.11 -26.05 -20.51
N THR A 75 -12.96 -26.25 -21.52
CA THR A 75 -12.75 -27.19 -22.63
C THR A 75 -12.18 -26.46 -23.85
N ARG A 76 -11.65 -27.20 -24.83
CA ARG A 76 -11.14 -26.62 -26.08
C ARG A 76 -12.27 -25.93 -26.87
N GLU A 77 -13.45 -26.54 -26.91
CA GLU A 77 -14.65 -26.00 -27.56
C GLU A 77 -15.15 -24.74 -26.83
N GLY A 78 -15.14 -24.74 -25.49
CA GLY A 78 -15.49 -23.58 -24.68
C GLY A 78 -14.53 -22.41 -24.92
N ALA A 79 -13.22 -22.68 -24.96
CA ALA A 79 -12.21 -21.67 -25.26
C ALA A 79 -12.40 -21.06 -26.65
N GLN A 80 -12.70 -21.89 -27.66
CA GLN A 80 -13.00 -21.41 -29.01
C GLN A 80 -14.30 -20.59 -29.05
N SER A 81 -15.31 -20.99 -28.29
CA SER A 81 -16.58 -20.26 -28.20
C SER A 81 -16.38 -18.87 -27.60
N ILE A 82 -15.61 -18.75 -26.52
CA ILE A 82 -15.21 -17.45 -25.94
C ILE A 82 -14.46 -16.61 -26.97
N ALA A 83 -13.47 -17.18 -27.66
CA ALA A 83 -12.67 -16.45 -28.65
C ALA A 83 -13.50 -15.91 -29.83
N ASN A 84 -14.59 -16.60 -30.19
CA ASN A 84 -15.50 -16.24 -31.27
C ASN A 84 -16.49 -15.11 -30.91
N ILE A 85 -16.58 -14.69 -29.63
CA ILE A 85 -17.39 -13.53 -29.24
C ILE A 85 -16.88 -12.30 -30.01
N ARG A 86 -17.81 -11.64 -30.74
CA ARG A 86 -17.50 -10.53 -31.64
C ARG A 86 -17.20 -9.24 -30.90
N ASP A 87 -18.00 -8.92 -29.88
CA ASP A 87 -17.75 -7.76 -29.05
C ASP A 87 -16.49 -7.97 -28.22
N ARG A 88 -15.55 -7.05 -28.34
CA ARG A 88 -14.24 -7.21 -27.71
C ARG A 88 -14.34 -7.16 -26.18
N THR A 89 -15.18 -6.28 -25.65
CA THR A 89 -15.34 -6.10 -24.20
C THR A 89 -16.01 -7.32 -23.60
N GLU A 90 -17.12 -7.77 -24.18
CA GLU A 90 -17.80 -9.00 -23.77
C GLU A 90 -16.86 -10.20 -23.81
N ARG A 91 -16.05 -10.32 -24.86
CA ARG A 91 -15.04 -11.39 -24.96
C ARG A 91 -14.01 -11.33 -23.84
N GLN A 92 -13.47 -10.15 -23.52
CA GLN A 92 -12.49 -10.00 -22.44
C GLN A 92 -13.11 -10.30 -21.07
N HIS A 93 -14.35 -9.90 -20.83
CA HIS A 93 -15.08 -10.27 -19.64
C HIS A 93 -15.28 -11.79 -19.54
N ALA A 94 -15.69 -12.45 -20.64
CA ALA A 94 -15.84 -13.90 -20.67
C ALA A 94 -14.52 -14.64 -20.40
N VAL A 95 -13.40 -14.15 -20.93
CA VAL A 95 -12.07 -14.67 -20.58
C VAL A 95 -11.78 -14.48 -19.10
N ALA A 96 -12.01 -13.29 -18.55
CA ALA A 96 -11.75 -13.00 -17.14
C ALA A 96 -12.56 -13.92 -16.23
N GLU A 97 -13.86 -14.03 -16.46
CA GLU A 97 -14.75 -14.90 -15.68
C GLU A 97 -14.33 -16.37 -15.79
N GLN A 98 -13.92 -16.81 -16.98
CA GLN A 98 -13.39 -18.17 -17.15
C GLN A 98 -12.10 -18.41 -16.37
N VAL A 99 -11.20 -17.43 -16.28
CA VAL A 99 -9.86 -17.61 -15.69
C VAL A 99 -9.83 -17.33 -14.18
N TYR A 100 -10.52 -16.27 -13.75
CA TYR A 100 -10.47 -15.72 -12.40
C TYR A 100 -11.81 -15.72 -11.66
N GLY A 101 -12.91 -16.13 -12.32
CA GLY A 101 -14.21 -16.32 -11.68
C GLY A 101 -14.37 -17.73 -11.10
N GLY A 102 -15.63 -18.16 -10.94
CA GLY A 102 -15.99 -19.49 -10.44
C GLY A 102 -15.62 -19.73 -8.97
N GLU A 103 -15.80 -20.97 -8.50
CA GLU A 103 -15.52 -21.32 -7.09
C GLU A 103 -14.05 -21.15 -6.71
N TRP A 104 -13.13 -21.42 -7.66
CA TRP A 104 -11.71 -21.18 -7.44
C TRP A 104 -11.41 -19.68 -7.26
N GLY A 105 -12.00 -18.82 -8.10
CA GLY A 105 -11.86 -17.37 -7.99
C GLY A 105 -12.44 -16.81 -6.70
N LYS A 106 -13.61 -17.30 -6.27
CA LYS A 106 -14.19 -16.94 -4.98
C LYS A 106 -13.26 -17.30 -3.82
N ALA A 107 -12.78 -18.54 -3.78
CA ALA A 107 -11.98 -19.05 -2.67
C ALA A 107 -10.55 -18.47 -2.65
N GLY A 108 -9.90 -18.35 -3.81
CA GLY A 108 -8.49 -17.95 -3.90
C GLY A 108 -8.26 -16.46 -4.15
N LEU A 109 -9.21 -15.77 -4.78
CA LEU A 109 -9.06 -14.37 -5.19
C LEU A 109 -10.09 -13.42 -4.52
N GLY A 110 -11.07 -13.96 -3.81
CA GLY A 110 -12.17 -13.19 -3.21
C GLY A 110 -13.15 -12.61 -4.23
N ASN A 111 -13.12 -13.10 -5.48
CA ASN A 111 -14.00 -12.64 -6.56
C ASN A 111 -15.42 -13.18 -6.32
N THR A 112 -16.16 -12.50 -5.45
CA THR A 112 -17.44 -12.94 -4.89
C THR A 112 -18.63 -12.24 -5.53
N GLU A 113 -18.39 -11.08 -6.15
CA GLU A 113 -19.40 -10.30 -6.86
C GLU A 113 -19.32 -10.52 -8.38
N ALA A 114 -20.44 -10.32 -9.07
CA ALA A 114 -20.47 -10.41 -10.52
C ALA A 114 -19.55 -9.36 -11.17
N GLY A 115 -18.68 -9.78 -12.10
CA GLY A 115 -17.74 -8.90 -12.79
C GLY A 115 -16.42 -8.67 -12.03
N ASP A 116 -16.23 -9.27 -10.85
CA ASP A 116 -14.98 -9.17 -10.09
C ASP A 116 -13.79 -9.69 -10.87
N ALA A 117 -13.98 -10.78 -11.61
CA ALA A 117 -12.91 -11.41 -12.36
C ALA A 117 -12.27 -10.45 -13.37
N PHE A 118 -13.12 -9.66 -14.07
CA PHE A 118 -12.64 -8.63 -14.98
C PHE A 118 -12.17 -7.38 -14.25
N THR A 119 -12.90 -6.92 -13.23
CA THR A 119 -12.61 -5.69 -12.49
C THR A 119 -11.23 -5.77 -11.82
N PHE A 120 -10.94 -6.89 -11.17
CA PHE A 120 -9.69 -7.17 -10.44
C PHE A 120 -8.73 -8.09 -11.21
N ARG A 121 -8.75 -8.01 -12.55
CA ARG A 121 -7.74 -8.64 -13.40
C ARG A 121 -6.32 -8.15 -13.08
N GLY A 122 -5.31 -8.88 -13.55
CA GLY A 122 -3.89 -8.66 -13.34
C GLY A 122 -3.38 -7.29 -13.77
N ARG A 123 -2.85 -6.52 -12.81
CA ARG A 123 -2.21 -5.21 -13.07
C ARG A 123 -0.88 -5.07 -12.33
N GLY A 124 -0.12 -4.07 -12.75
CA GLY A 124 1.21 -3.75 -12.23
C GLY A 124 2.27 -4.79 -12.63
N TYR A 125 3.50 -4.55 -12.16
CA TYR A 125 4.64 -5.38 -12.54
C TYR A 125 4.62 -6.81 -11.97
N ILE A 126 3.91 -7.02 -10.86
CA ILE A 126 3.80 -8.31 -10.17
C ILE A 126 2.45 -9.01 -10.38
N GLN A 127 1.63 -8.53 -11.32
CA GLN A 127 0.31 -9.10 -11.62
C GLN A 127 -0.62 -9.19 -10.39
N LEU A 128 -0.86 -8.06 -9.72
CA LEU A 128 -1.87 -7.96 -8.67
C LEU A 128 -3.24 -8.36 -9.24
N THR A 129 -3.82 -9.46 -8.74
CA THR A 129 -5.02 -10.09 -9.29
C THR A 129 -5.96 -10.51 -8.17
N GLY A 130 -7.26 -10.28 -8.31
CA GLY A 130 -8.29 -10.71 -7.37
C GLY A 130 -8.70 -9.65 -6.35
N ARG A 131 -10.00 -9.58 -6.04
CA ARG A 131 -10.57 -8.61 -5.09
C ARG A 131 -9.84 -8.60 -3.75
N SER A 132 -9.51 -9.76 -3.18
CA SER A 132 -8.82 -9.85 -1.89
C SER A 132 -7.48 -9.11 -1.94
N ASN A 133 -6.67 -9.36 -2.97
CA ASN A 133 -5.35 -8.76 -3.10
C ASN A 133 -5.42 -7.24 -3.31
N TYR A 134 -6.40 -6.74 -4.07
CA TYR A 134 -6.64 -5.30 -4.22
C TYR A 134 -7.11 -4.67 -2.90
N THR A 135 -7.95 -5.36 -2.14
CA THR A 135 -8.45 -4.93 -0.83
C THR A 135 -7.33 -4.84 0.21
N ASP A 136 -6.42 -5.81 0.20
CA ASP A 136 -5.32 -5.89 1.17
C ASP A 136 -4.17 -4.92 0.83
N SER A 137 -3.92 -4.70 -0.47
CA SER A 137 -2.78 -3.87 -0.92
C SER A 137 -3.08 -2.37 -0.86
N GLY A 138 -4.34 -1.98 -1.11
CA GLY A 138 -4.75 -0.57 -1.16
C GLY A 138 -4.40 0.22 0.10
N PRO A 139 -4.85 -0.21 1.30
CA PRO A 139 -4.60 0.49 2.56
C PRO A 139 -3.11 0.67 2.88
N LYS A 140 -2.28 -0.34 2.60
CA LYS A 140 -0.82 -0.30 2.82
C LYS A 140 -0.12 0.78 1.99
N LEU A 141 -0.74 1.18 0.88
CA LEU A 141 -0.23 2.14 -0.08
C LEU A 141 -0.99 3.47 -0.06
N GLY A 142 -2.03 3.61 0.76
CA GLY A 142 -2.94 4.76 0.72
C GLY A 142 -3.67 4.90 -0.62
N LEU A 143 -3.99 3.79 -1.28
CA LEU A 143 -4.68 3.74 -2.57
C LEU A 143 -6.05 3.07 -2.42
N ASP A 144 -7.11 3.67 -2.98
CA ASP A 144 -8.43 3.03 -3.06
C ASP A 144 -8.50 2.09 -4.27
N LEU A 145 -7.76 0.98 -4.20
CA LEU A 145 -7.67 0.00 -5.29
C LEU A 145 -8.97 -0.79 -5.51
N VAL A 146 -9.91 -0.76 -4.56
CA VAL A 146 -11.20 -1.46 -4.70
C VAL A 146 -12.14 -0.65 -5.59
N ARG A 147 -12.22 0.67 -5.39
CA ARG A 147 -13.05 1.55 -6.24
C ARG A 147 -12.34 1.99 -7.51
N HIS A 148 -11.02 2.06 -7.48
CA HIS A 148 -10.17 2.52 -8.58
C HIS A 148 -9.07 1.49 -8.90
N PRO A 149 -9.43 0.27 -9.35
CA PRO A 149 -8.46 -0.78 -9.64
C PRO A 149 -7.49 -0.42 -10.78
N GLU A 150 -7.85 0.50 -11.67
CA GLU A 150 -6.99 1.06 -12.71
C GLU A 150 -5.75 1.76 -12.15
N LEU A 151 -5.78 2.23 -10.88
CA LEU A 151 -4.61 2.82 -10.23
C LEU A 151 -3.45 1.84 -10.14
N ALA A 152 -3.70 0.52 -10.08
CA ALA A 152 -2.63 -0.49 -10.06
C ALA A 152 -1.87 -0.60 -11.40
N ALA A 153 -2.44 -0.08 -12.50
CA ALA A 153 -1.76 0.00 -13.80
C ALA A 153 -1.04 1.34 -14.03
N ASN A 154 -1.21 2.32 -13.13
CA ASN A 154 -0.38 3.52 -13.16
C ASN A 154 1.06 3.14 -12.77
N GLN A 155 2.04 3.62 -13.53
CA GLN A 155 3.44 3.23 -13.35
C GLN A 155 3.95 3.45 -11.92
N GLN A 156 3.78 4.64 -11.33
CA GLN A 156 4.29 4.92 -9.98
C GLN A 156 3.62 4.04 -8.92
N ASN A 157 2.31 3.81 -9.05
CA ASN A 157 1.61 2.91 -8.14
C ASN A 157 2.03 1.45 -8.34
N ALA A 158 2.26 1.01 -9.58
CA ALA A 158 2.76 -0.33 -9.88
C ALA A 158 4.15 -0.58 -9.29
N GLU A 159 5.02 0.44 -9.29
CA GLU A 159 6.31 0.40 -8.60
C GLU A 159 6.14 0.18 -7.10
N ARG A 160 5.29 1.01 -6.46
CA ARG A 160 4.99 0.92 -5.02
C ARG A 160 4.35 -0.42 -4.63
N ILE A 161 3.43 -0.93 -5.46
CA ILE A 161 2.80 -2.25 -5.28
C ILE A 161 3.85 -3.36 -5.32
N ALA A 162 4.77 -3.34 -6.31
CA ALA A 162 5.83 -4.34 -6.41
C ALA A 162 6.76 -4.30 -5.19
N VAL A 163 7.16 -3.11 -4.74
CA VAL A 163 7.99 -2.93 -3.55
C VAL A 163 7.28 -3.42 -2.29
N GLN A 164 6.00 -3.07 -2.11
CA GLN A 164 5.22 -3.50 -0.94
C GLN A 164 5.08 -5.02 -0.89
N TYR A 165 4.78 -5.65 -2.03
CA TYR A 165 4.73 -7.11 -2.11
C TYR A 165 6.06 -7.74 -1.70
N TRP A 166 7.19 -7.20 -2.18
CA TRP A 166 8.51 -7.69 -1.80
C TRP A 166 8.74 -7.61 -0.29
N LYS A 167 8.41 -6.47 0.32
CA LYS A 167 8.53 -6.24 1.76
C LYS A 167 7.66 -7.17 2.60
N ASP A 168 6.46 -7.49 2.11
CA ASP A 168 5.50 -8.32 2.84
C ASP A 168 5.82 -9.81 2.74
N ASN A 169 6.33 -10.27 1.58
CA ASN A 169 6.40 -11.70 1.28
C ASN A 169 7.83 -12.23 1.18
N VAL A 170 8.75 -11.48 0.57
CA VAL A 170 10.12 -11.95 0.31
C VAL A 170 11.07 -11.47 1.40
N GLN A 171 11.01 -10.20 1.77
CA GLN A 171 11.90 -9.60 2.75
C GLN A 171 11.84 -10.25 4.15
N PRO A 172 10.71 -10.76 4.67
CA PRO A 172 10.70 -11.47 5.95
C PRO A 172 11.52 -12.76 5.93
N VAL A 173 11.68 -13.38 4.75
CA VAL A 173 12.51 -14.57 4.54
C VAL A 173 13.92 -14.13 4.18
N ARG A 174 14.78 -13.96 5.18
CA ARG A 174 16.14 -13.40 5.01
C ARG A 174 16.95 -14.05 3.88
N SER A 175 16.88 -15.37 3.75
CA SER A 175 17.58 -16.12 2.69
C SER A 175 17.06 -15.80 1.29
N ALA A 176 15.78 -15.45 1.14
CA ALA A 176 15.17 -15.14 -0.14
C ALA A 176 15.53 -13.74 -0.66
N ARG A 177 15.93 -12.80 0.21
CA ARG A 177 16.29 -11.43 -0.18
C ARG A 177 17.34 -11.39 -1.29
N THR A 178 18.34 -12.25 -1.22
CA THR A 178 19.46 -12.28 -2.19
C THR A 178 19.54 -13.59 -2.98
N ASP A 179 18.53 -14.45 -2.89
CA ASP A 179 18.46 -15.73 -3.60
C ASP A 179 17.28 -15.70 -4.59
N ALA A 180 17.60 -15.65 -5.88
CA ALA A 180 16.60 -15.59 -6.94
C ALA A 180 15.73 -16.85 -7.06
N THR A 181 16.22 -18.00 -6.57
CA THR A 181 15.44 -19.23 -6.53
C THR A 181 14.39 -19.14 -5.42
N GLN A 182 14.80 -18.76 -4.21
CA GLN A 182 13.87 -18.66 -3.08
C GLN A 182 12.87 -17.52 -3.26
N ALA A 183 13.31 -16.35 -3.72
CA ALA A 183 12.41 -15.23 -4.04
C ALA A 183 11.42 -15.62 -5.15
N GLY A 184 11.90 -16.25 -6.24
CA GLY A 184 11.04 -16.71 -7.32
C GLY A 184 10.04 -17.78 -6.85
N SER A 185 10.42 -18.63 -5.89
CA SER A 185 9.55 -19.63 -5.28
C SER A 185 8.40 -18.97 -4.50
N ILE A 186 8.73 -17.98 -3.67
CA ILE A 186 7.74 -17.20 -2.91
C ILE A 186 6.78 -16.50 -3.87
N ILE A 187 7.30 -15.83 -4.90
CA ILE A 187 6.50 -15.08 -5.87
C ILE A 187 5.57 -16.00 -6.67
N ASN A 188 6.07 -17.16 -7.12
CA ASN A 188 5.29 -18.07 -7.95
C ASN A 188 4.30 -18.94 -7.16
N THR A 189 4.65 -19.32 -5.94
CA THR A 189 3.98 -20.42 -5.22
C THR A 189 3.49 -20.04 -3.82
N GLY A 190 3.82 -18.83 -3.33
CA GLY A 190 3.42 -18.35 -2.01
C GLY A 190 4.34 -18.81 -0.87
N GLY A 191 5.42 -19.54 -1.15
CA GLY A 191 6.37 -20.01 -0.15
C GLY A 191 7.68 -20.51 -0.75
N ILE A 192 8.61 -20.94 0.09
CA ILE A 192 9.89 -21.51 -0.36
C ILE A 192 9.71 -22.99 -0.78
N GLY A 193 10.53 -23.45 -1.73
CA GLY A 193 10.64 -24.86 -2.12
C GLY A 193 9.70 -25.31 -3.24
N GLY A 194 8.86 -24.42 -3.77
CA GLY A 194 8.10 -24.65 -4.99
C GLY A 194 8.93 -24.48 -6.27
N GLU A 195 8.51 -25.16 -7.34
CA GLU A 195 9.10 -25.03 -8.67
C GLU A 195 8.94 -23.60 -9.21
N VAL A 196 10.04 -23.02 -9.69
CA VAL A 196 10.08 -21.63 -10.15
C VAL A 196 10.04 -21.59 -11.67
N LYS A 197 8.96 -21.04 -12.21
CA LYS A 197 8.85 -20.80 -13.65
C LYS A 197 9.90 -19.76 -14.08
N GLY A 198 10.65 -20.08 -15.12
CA GLY A 198 11.66 -19.18 -15.68
C GLY A 198 12.83 -18.89 -14.74
N LEU A 199 13.22 -19.86 -13.91
CA LEU A 199 14.32 -19.73 -12.97
C LEU A 199 15.64 -19.28 -13.63
N PRO A 200 16.08 -19.85 -14.78
CA PRO A 200 17.31 -19.41 -15.43
C PRO A 200 17.29 -17.93 -15.79
N GLU A 201 16.17 -17.44 -16.31
CA GLU A 201 15.99 -16.03 -16.67
C GLU A 201 15.99 -15.13 -15.44
N ARG A 202 15.32 -15.53 -14.35
CA ARG A 202 15.33 -14.77 -13.08
C ARG A 202 16.75 -14.64 -12.52
N GLN A 203 17.52 -15.73 -12.52
CA GLN A 203 18.91 -15.75 -12.07
C GLN A 203 19.81 -14.88 -12.96
N ALA A 204 19.68 -15.01 -14.29
CA ALA A 204 20.45 -14.21 -15.23
C ALA A 204 20.14 -12.71 -15.10
N ASN A 205 18.85 -12.35 -14.97
CA ASN A 205 18.46 -10.96 -14.75
C ASN A 205 19.03 -10.42 -13.44
N ALA A 206 18.91 -11.16 -12.33
CA ALA A 206 19.45 -10.74 -11.04
C ALA A 206 20.98 -10.51 -11.11
N ALA A 207 21.72 -11.43 -11.73
CA ALA A 207 23.17 -11.27 -11.90
C ALA A 207 23.54 -10.04 -12.76
N ALA A 208 22.78 -9.77 -13.84
CA ALA A 208 22.99 -8.59 -14.67
C ALA A 208 22.71 -7.29 -13.90
N TRP A 209 21.63 -7.24 -13.12
CA TRP A 209 21.34 -6.09 -12.25
C TRP A 209 22.45 -5.89 -11.21
N GLU A 210 22.91 -6.94 -10.52
CA GLU A 210 24.00 -6.84 -9.54
C GLU A 210 25.28 -6.29 -10.18
N SER A 211 25.65 -6.78 -11.37
CA SER A 211 26.81 -6.29 -12.11
C SER A 211 26.72 -4.80 -12.43
N ASN A 212 25.56 -4.33 -12.90
CA ASN A 212 25.36 -2.91 -13.23
C ASN A 212 25.30 -2.02 -11.98
N LEU A 213 24.69 -2.50 -10.88
CA LEU A 213 24.68 -1.78 -9.61
C LEU A 213 26.10 -1.60 -9.05
N ASN A 214 26.94 -2.64 -9.12
CA ASN A 214 28.35 -2.57 -8.72
C ASN A 214 29.18 -1.61 -9.59
N GLN A 215 28.72 -1.29 -10.80
CA GLN A 215 29.33 -0.31 -11.71
C GLN A 215 28.80 1.12 -11.51
N GLY A 216 28.01 1.37 -10.47
CA GLY A 216 27.51 2.71 -10.12
C GLY A 216 26.22 3.11 -10.83
N TYR A 217 25.46 2.14 -11.34
CA TYR A 217 24.21 2.44 -12.06
C TYR A 217 23.16 3.10 -11.16
N LEU A 218 23.07 2.71 -9.88
CA LEU A 218 22.12 3.29 -8.92
C LEU A 218 22.38 4.78 -8.70
N GLU A 219 23.63 5.17 -8.48
CA GLU A 219 24.02 6.57 -8.29
C GLU A 219 23.70 7.40 -9.54
N ALA A 220 23.91 6.82 -10.71
CA ALA A 220 23.58 7.46 -11.98
C ALA A 220 22.05 7.62 -12.16
N ALA A 221 21.27 6.61 -11.80
CA ALA A 221 19.81 6.63 -11.83
C ALA A 221 19.25 7.68 -10.85
N LEU A 222 19.73 7.68 -9.61
CA LEU A 222 19.34 8.65 -8.58
C LEU A 222 19.58 10.10 -9.02
N LYS A 223 20.69 10.39 -9.71
CA LYS A 223 20.97 11.72 -10.29
C LYS A 223 20.00 12.11 -11.41
N ARG A 224 19.51 11.14 -12.19
CA ARG A 224 18.49 11.37 -13.24
C ARG A 224 17.09 11.53 -12.69
N HIS A 225 16.85 11.06 -11.46
CA HIS A 225 15.57 11.12 -10.76
C HIS A 225 15.60 12.01 -9.49
N PRO A 226 15.97 13.30 -9.58
CA PRO A 226 16.11 14.17 -8.40
C PRO A 226 14.78 14.41 -7.66
N GLN A 227 13.63 14.38 -8.37
CA GLN A 227 12.30 14.50 -7.74
C GLN A 227 11.94 13.29 -6.87
N ALA A 228 12.46 12.10 -7.20
CA ALA A 228 12.30 10.91 -6.36
C ALA A 228 13.11 11.05 -5.06
N GLN A 229 14.28 11.70 -5.09
CA GLN A 229 15.08 11.96 -3.89
C GLN A 229 14.41 12.96 -2.92
N VAL A 230 13.74 13.99 -3.45
CA VAL A 230 12.98 14.94 -2.63
C VAL A 230 11.77 14.27 -2.00
N THR A 231 11.12 13.33 -2.68
CA THR A 231 10.03 12.51 -2.12
C THR A 231 10.51 11.38 -1.22
N ALA A 232 11.80 11.05 -1.16
CA ALA A 232 12.34 10.13 -0.13
C ALA A 232 12.84 10.86 1.13
N ALA A 233 13.35 12.09 0.97
CA ALA A 233 13.65 12.99 2.09
C ALA A 233 12.38 13.66 2.66
N ALA A 234 11.31 13.70 1.88
CA ALA A 234 9.95 14.06 2.29
C ALA A 234 9.01 12.89 1.96
N ASP A 235 9.20 11.75 2.64
CA ASP A 235 8.44 10.53 2.37
C ASP A 235 6.92 10.71 2.59
N PRO A 236 6.09 10.69 1.53
CA PRO A 236 4.64 10.62 1.66
C PRO A 236 4.16 9.23 2.12
N LEU A 237 5.05 8.22 2.19
CA LEU A 237 4.75 6.88 2.71
C LEU A 237 4.71 6.83 4.24
N ASN A 238 4.97 7.95 4.91
CA ASN A 238 4.68 8.17 6.32
C ASN A 238 3.44 9.06 6.53
N GLN A 239 2.59 9.20 5.51
CA GLN A 239 1.27 9.81 5.68
C GLN A 239 0.22 8.77 6.11
N PRO A 240 -0.67 9.13 7.05
CA PRO A 240 -1.82 8.34 7.44
C PRO A 240 -2.54 7.72 6.24
N LEU A 241 -2.96 6.47 6.41
CA LEU A 241 -3.97 5.78 5.62
C LEU A 241 -5.00 6.74 5.01
N GLN A 242 -4.94 6.98 3.70
CA GLN A 242 -6.11 7.47 2.95
C GLN A 242 -7.06 6.30 2.69
N LEU A 243 -7.78 5.90 3.74
CA LEU A 243 -8.98 5.08 3.60
C LEU A 243 -10.11 5.99 3.09
N LYS A 244 -10.60 5.78 1.86
CA LYS A 244 -11.94 6.26 1.50
C LYS A 244 -12.95 5.28 2.09
N PRO A 245 -13.87 5.75 2.95
CA PRO A 245 -14.92 6.66 2.52
C PRO A 245 -14.74 8.08 3.10
N THR A 246 -13.85 8.89 2.50
CA THR A 246 -13.62 10.29 2.89
C THR A 246 -14.36 11.30 2.03
N HIS A 247 -15.31 10.89 1.19
CA HIS A 247 -16.20 11.86 0.53
C HIS A 247 -17.20 12.54 1.50
N GLN A 248 -17.09 12.32 2.82
CA GLN A 248 -17.98 12.90 3.85
C GLN A 248 -17.27 13.58 5.04
N LEU A 249 -15.94 13.53 5.18
CA LEU A 249 -15.22 14.16 6.31
C LEU A 249 -14.65 15.52 5.92
N SER A 250 -14.72 16.49 6.83
CA SER A 250 -14.17 17.83 6.64
C SER A 250 -12.62 17.83 6.68
N PRO A 251 -11.96 18.85 6.10
CA PRO A 251 -10.52 19.03 6.24
C PRO A 251 -10.03 19.03 7.69
N GLN A 252 -10.84 19.58 8.60
CA GLN A 252 -10.53 19.59 10.05
C GLN A 252 -10.55 18.18 10.64
N SER A 253 -11.55 17.36 10.30
CA SER A 253 -11.60 15.96 10.73
C SER A 253 -10.42 15.16 10.20
N LEU A 254 -10.02 15.37 8.95
CA LEU A 254 -8.83 14.72 8.37
C LEU A 254 -7.54 15.13 9.09
N GLN A 255 -7.40 16.42 9.43
CA GLN A 255 -6.27 16.93 10.19
C GLN A 255 -6.19 16.31 11.60
N LEU A 256 -7.32 16.14 12.28
CA LEU A 256 -7.38 15.52 13.60
C LEU A 256 -6.95 14.04 13.56
N ILE A 257 -7.29 13.30 12.50
CA ILE A 257 -6.83 11.91 12.31
C ILE A 257 -5.31 11.87 12.19
N GLN A 258 -4.74 12.72 11.34
CA GLN A 258 -3.29 12.81 11.15
C GLN A 258 -2.55 13.14 12.45
N GLN A 259 -3.04 14.13 13.20
CA GLN A 259 -2.41 14.55 14.45
C GLN A 259 -2.58 13.51 15.56
N SER A 260 -3.72 12.82 15.59
CA SER A 260 -3.92 11.68 16.48
C SER A 260 -2.90 10.57 16.19
N GLU A 261 -2.69 10.21 14.92
CA GLU A 261 -1.74 9.17 14.54
C GLU A 261 -0.30 9.50 14.96
N GLN A 262 0.14 10.74 14.73
CA GLN A 262 1.47 11.20 15.16
C GLN A 262 1.69 11.01 16.66
N GLN A 263 0.69 11.34 17.47
CA GLN A 263 0.77 11.23 18.92
C GLN A 263 0.72 9.77 19.39
N VAL A 264 -0.16 8.94 18.82
CA VAL A 264 -0.26 7.51 19.16
C VAL A 264 1.03 6.78 18.78
N ARG A 265 1.63 7.08 17.62
CA ARG A 265 2.94 6.53 17.21
C ARG A 265 4.04 6.93 18.19
N ALA A 266 4.15 8.21 18.54
CA ALA A 266 5.15 8.68 19.48
C ALA A 266 5.06 7.99 20.86
N ILE A 267 3.84 7.66 21.30
CA ILE A 267 3.61 6.91 22.54
C ILE A 267 3.96 5.44 22.34
N ALA A 268 3.52 4.81 21.25
CA ALA A 268 3.85 3.43 20.93
C ALA A 268 5.37 3.21 20.90
N ASP A 269 6.11 4.10 20.23
CA ASP A 269 7.58 4.06 20.13
C ASP A 269 8.24 4.22 21.50
N ARG A 270 7.82 5.22 22.29
CA ARG A 270 8.34 5.45 23.65
C ARG A 270 8.15 4.24 24.56
N HIS A 271 7.05 3.51 24.38
CA HIS A 271 6.70 2.34 25.16
C HIS A 271 7.04 1.01 24.46
N GLN A 272 7.73 1.06 23.31
CA GLN A 272 8.13 -0.10 22.50
C GLN A 272 6.95 -1.04 22.17
N LEU A 273 5.77 -0.46 21.93
CA LEU A 273 4.58 -1.21 21.57
C LEU A 273 4.59 -1.47 20.06
N PRO A 274 4.46 -2.73 19.61
CA PRO A 274 4.34 -3.03 18.19
C PRO A 274 3.03 -2.47 17.65
N TRP A 275 3.08 -1.86 16.47
CA TRP A 275 1.87 -1.38 15.81
C TRP A 275 0.92 -2.54 15.52
N ASN A 276 -0.34 -2.40 15.91
CA ASN A 276 -1.37 -3.42 15.77
C ASN A 276 -2.73 -2.77 15.48
N PRO A 277 -3.75 -3.54 15.07
CA PRO A 277 -5.07 -3.00 14.75
C PRO A 277 -5.74 -2.23 15.91
N GLY A 278 -5.39 -2.53 17.16
CA GLY A 278 -5.88 -1.78 18.31
C GLY A 278 -5.30 -0.36 18.39
N LEU A 279 -4.04 -0.17 17.97
CA LEU A 279 -3.46 1.17 17.86
C LEU A 279 -4.08 1.95 16.69
N ASP A 280 -4.41 1.30 15.56
CA ASP A 280 -5.18 1.92 14.48
C ASP A 280 -6.56 2.39 14.96
N ASN A 281 -7.30 1.53 15.67
CA ASN A 281 -8.58 1.88 16.28
C ASN A 281 -8.45 3.07 17.25
N THR A 282 -7.36 3.09 18.02
CA THR A 282 -7.06 4.17 18.98
C THR A 282 -6.87 5.51 18.27
N VAL A 283 -6.19 5.54 17.12
CA VAL A 283 -6.02 6.76 16.30
C VAL A 283 -7.37 7.37 15.96
N HIS A 284 -8.29 6.55 15.43
CA HIS A 284 -9.60 7.02 15.00
C HIS A 284 -10.49 7.41 16.18
N ALA A 285 -10.45 6.68 17.30
CA ALA A 285 -11.22 6.99 18.50
C ALA A 285 -10.82 8.34 19.11
N VAL A 286 -9.52 8.63 19.21
CA VAL A 286 -9.01 9.93 19.68
C VAL A 286 -9.46 11.05 18.74
N ALA A 287 -9.26 10.89 17.43
CA ALA A 287 -9.60 11.91 16.45
C ALA A 287 -11.10 12.22 16.45
N GLN A 288 -11.92 11.18 16.59
CA GLN A 288 -13.37 11.31 16.73
C GLN A 288 -13.77 12.06 18.00
N GLN A 289 -13.18 11.72 19.15
CA GLN A 289 -13.46 12.42 20.41
C GLN A 289 -13.05 13.90 20.34
N ALA A 290 -11.89 14.20 19.77
CA ALA A 290 -11.41 15.57 19.59
C ALA A 290 -12.36 16.39 18.71
N ARG A 291 -12.85 15.80 17.61
CA ARG A 291 -13.77 16.47 16.69
C ARG A 291 -15.10 16.83 17.34
N GLU A 292 -15.67 15.89 18.10
CA GLU A 292 -16.93 16.09 18.83
C GLU A 292 -16.81 17.12 19.96
N GLN A 293 -15.62 17.25 20.55
CA GLN A 293 -15.31 18.27 21.56
C GLN A 293 -14.96 19.64 20.95
N GLY A 294 -15.02 19.76 19.62
CA GLY A 294 -14.74 21.01 18.93
C GLY A 294 -13.26 21.41 18.92
N LEU A 295 -12.34 20.47 19.15
CA LEU A 295 -10.92 20.72 18.93
C LEU A 295 -10.68 20.85 17.43
N THR A 296 -9.77 21.76 17.08
CA THR A 296 -9.27 21.95 15.72
C THR A 296 -7.88 21.36 15.54
N GLY A 297 -7.27 20.87 16.62
CA GLY A 297 -6.05 20.11 16.53
C GLY A 297 -5.72 19.28 17.77
N ILE A 298 -4.73 18.40 17.66
CA ILE A 298 -4.16 17.64 18.76
C ILE A 298 -2.65 17.89 18.76
N THR A 299 -2.15 18.45 19.85
CA THR A 299 -0.75 18.87 20.01
C THR A 299 0.00 18.03 21.03
N HIS A 300 -0.71 17.48 22.00
CA HIS A 300 -0.15 16.71 23.10
C HIS A 300 -1.03 15.49 23.37
N MET A 301 -0.40 14.37 23.74
CA MET A 301 -1.08 13.18 24.22
C MET A 301 -0.25 12.48 25.29
N LYS A 302 -0.94 11.88 26.26
CA LYS A 302 -0.34 11.00 27.26
C LYS A 302 -1.29 9.84 27.57
N VAL A 303 -0.71 8.69 27.93
CA VAL A 303 -1.45 7.53 28.42
C VAL A 303 -1.01 7.22 29.83
N GLN A 304 -1.96 7.15 30.76
CA GLN A 304 -1.69 6.82 32.16
C GLN A 304 -2.90 6.12 32.78
N ASN A 305 -2.69 5.04 33.54
CA ASN A 305 -3.73 4.31 34.26
C ASN A 305 -4.91 3.87 33.35
N GLY A 306 -4.60 3.41 32.13
CA GLY A 306 -5.62 2.99 31.16
C GLY A 306 -6.40 4.14 30.52
N GLN A 307 -6.04 5.39 30.77
CA GLN A 307 -6.68 6.57 30.18
C GLN A 307 -5.73 7.24 29.18
N ILE A 308 -6.26 7.59 28.01
CA ILE A 308 -5.61 8.45 27.03
C ILE A 308 -6.11 9.87 27.29
N ARG A 309 -5.20 10.81 27.53
CA ARG A 309 -5.50 12.24 27.56
C ARG A 309 -4.83 12.90 26.38
N PHE A 310 -5.55 13.77 25.68
CA PHE A 310 -5.06 14.52 24.53
C PHE A 310 -5.46 15.98 24.65
N ALA A 311 -4.70 16.88 24.04
CA ALA A 311 -4.94 18.31 24.18
C ALA A 311 -4.59 19.11 22.92
N GLN A 312 -5.35 20.18 22.72
CA GLN A 312 -5.02 21.30 21.84
C GLN A 312 -4.41 22.42 22.67
N HIS A 313 -3.22 22.87 22.29
CA HIS A 313 -2.58 24.06 22.84
C HIS A 313 -2.28 25.03 21.70
N ASP A 314 -2.86 26.24 21.76
CA ASP A 314 -2.69 27.30 20.75
C ASP A 314 -1.72 28.41 21.18
N GLY A 315 -0.99 28.19 22.28
CA GLY A 315 -0.08 29.16 22.88
C GLY A 315 -0.70 29.99 24.01
N TYR A 316 -2.03 29.99 24.15
CA TYR A 316 -2.74 30.79 25.16
C TYR A 316 -3.76 29.98 25.97
N ALA A 317 -4.40 28.99 25.35
CA ALA A 317 -5.38 28.13 25.98
C ALA A 317 -5.06 26.65 25.75
N LEU A 318 -5.32 25.84 26.79
CA LEU A 318 -5.24 24.39 26.72
C LEU A 318 -6.67 23.82 26.76
N ARG A 319 -7.07 23.12 25.70
CA ARG A 319 -8.32 22.35 25.65
C ARG A 319 -7.99 20.87 25.68
N GLU A 320 -8.50 20.16 26.67
CA GLU A 320 -8.19 18.74 26.87
C GLU A 320 -9.40 17.85 26.59
N GLY A 321 -9.12 16.65 26.12
CA GLY A 321 -10.05 15.54 26.04
C GLY A 321 -9.43 14.28 26.65
N GLN A 322 -10.30 13.32 26.98
CA GLN A 322 -9.88 12.03 27.54
C GLN A 322 -10.76 10.89 27.03
N LEU A 323 -10.19 9.70 26.95
CA LEU A 323 -10.88 8.46 26.61
C LEU A 323 -10.21 7.26 27.28
N ASP A 324 -10.99 6.19 27.52
CA ASP A 324 -10.44 4.91 28.00
C ASP A 324 -9.64 4.21 26.88
N ALA A 325 -8.42 3.80 27.19
CA ALA A 325 -7.50 3.22 26.21
C ALA A 325 -7.96 1.86 25.69
N ARG A 326 -8.60 1.04 26.54
CA ARG A 326 -9.12 -0.27 26.12
C ARG A 326 -10.34 -0.09 25.22
N SER A 327 -11.23 0.84 25.57
CA SER A 327 -12.35 1.20 24.73
C SER A 327 -11.88 1.74 23.38
N ALA A 328 -10.86 2.62 23.39
CA ALA A 328 -10.27 3.18 22.16
C ALA A 328 -9.74 2.08 21.23
N ALA A 329 -8.96 1.15 21.78
CA ALA A 329 -8.35 0.07 21.01
C ALA A 329 -9.36 -0.95 20.46
N ASN A 330 -10.50 -1.12 21.12
CA ASN A 330 -11.55 -2.06 20.71
C ASN A 330 -12.70 -1.40 19.93
N THR A 331 -12.69 -0.08 19.75
CA THR A 331 -13.70 0.61 18.94
C THR A 331 -13.32 0.51 17.47
N ASP A 332 -14.15 -0.13 16.66
CA ASP A 332 -13.95 -0.24 15.22
C ASP A 332 -13.73 1.14 14.59
N ALA A 333 -12.64 1.30 13.83
CA ALA A 333 -12.29 2.52 13.13
C ALA A 333 -13.44 3.11 12.30
N ARG A 334 -14.27 2.28 11.66
CA ARG A 334 -15.43 2.72 10.86
C ARG A 334 -16.51 3.39 11.71
N ALA A 335 -16.70 2.94 12.94
CA ALA A 335 -17.65 3.56 13.87
C ALA A 335 -17.19 4.98 14.25
N SER A 336 -15.89 5.14 14.51
CA SER A 336 -15.28 6.45 14.79
C SER A 336 -15.38 7.39 13.59
N LEU A 337 -15.08 6.92 12.38
CA LEU A 337 -15.21 7.70 11.15
C LEU A 337 -16.66 8.13 10.87
N THR A 338 -17.63 7.25 11.13
CA THR A 338 -19.07 7.57 10.98
C THR A 338 -19.49 8.71 11.91
N ARG A 339 -19.03 8.69 13.17
CA ARG A 339 -19.31 9.75 14.14
C ARG A 339 -18.65 11.08 13.78
N MET A 340 -17.42 11.04 13.24
CA MET A 340 -16.76 12.24 12.73
C MET A 340 -17.54 12.92 11.60
N ALA A 341 -18.07 12.12 10.66
CA ALA A 341 -18.88 12.67 9.56
C ALA A 341 -20.18 13.32 10.06
N GLN A 342 -20.79 12.76 11.10
CA GLN A 342 -21.94 13.38 11.76
C GLN A 342 -21.56 14.69 12.47
N ALA A 343 -20.40 14.74 13.12
CA ALA A 343 -19.90 15.96 13.76
C ALA A 343 -19.59 17.07 12.75
N ASP A 344 -19.19 16.71 11.52
CA ASP A 344 -18.94 17.66 10.42
C ASP A 344 -20.21 18.31 9.87
N GLN A 345 -21.36 17.65 10.00
CA GLN A 345 -22.65 18.17 9.56
C GLN A 345 -23.32 19.07 10.61
N ARG A 346 -22.78 19.14 11.84
CA ARG A 346 -23.32 20.01 12.88
C ARG A 346 -22.84 21.44 12.66
N PRO A 347 -23.74 22.44 12.64
CA PRO A 347 -23.33 23.85 12.68
C PRO A 347 -22.45 24.08 13.91
N ALA A 348 -21.45 24.96 13.79
CA ALA A 348 -20.65 25.40 14.92
C ALA A 348 -21.53 26.21 15.89
N HIS A 349 -22.40 25.54 16.63
CA HIS A 349 -23.02 26.13 17.81
C HIS A 349 -21.92 26.27 18.84
N GLY A 350 -21.55 27.52 19.13
CA GLY A 350 -20.75 27.86 20.28
C GLY A 350 -21.46 27.39 21.54
N SER A 351 -21.20 26.16 21.95
CA SER A 351 -21.49 25.73 23.32
C SER A 351 -20.43 26.37 24.20
N ALA A 352 -20.91 27.33 24.99
CA ALA A 352 -20.18 27.98 26.04
C ALA A 352 -19.67 26.98 27.10
N PHE A 353 -18.69 27.45 27.89
CA PHE A 353 -18.18 26.88 29.15
C PHE A 353 -17.12 25.75 29.01
N SER A 354 -16.05 25.65 29.81
CA SER A 354 -15.60 26.35 31.02
C SER A 354 -14.07 26.52 30.91
N ALA A 355 -13.57 27.76 30.95
CA ALA A 355 -12.14 28.02 31.09
C ALA A 355 -11.77 27.97 32.57
N THR A 356 -11.03 26.95 32.99
CA THR A 356 -10.35 26.97 34.29
C THR A 356 -9.08 27.79 34.12
N PRO A 357 -8.92 28.96 34.77
CA PRO A 357 -7.69 29.74 34.65
C PRO A 357 -6.54 28.98 35.31
N ALA A 358 -5.40 28.92 34.61
CA ALA A 358 -4.15 28.41 35.16
C ALA A 358 -3.72 29.31 36.33
N ARG A 359 -3.62 28.72 37.53
CA ARG A 359 -3.12 29.38 38.73
C ARG A 359 -1.61 29.55 38.59
N ALA A 360 -1.15 30.76 38.30
CA ALA A 360 0.23 31.17 38.58
C ALA A 360 0.38 31.23 40.11
N ALA A 361 1.26 30.40 40.68
CA ALA A 361 1.73 30.58 42.04
C ALA A 361 3.02 31.38 41.98
N GLU A 362 2.93 32.61 42.46
CA GLU A 362 4.01 33.55 42.67
C GLU A 362 5.06 32.99 43.64
N SER A 363 6.34 33.21 43.33
CA SER A 363 7.45 33.09 44.27
C SER A 363 7.41 34.25 45.26
N PRO A 364 7.42 34.03 46.60
CA PRO A 364 7.62 35.12 47.53
C PRO A 364 9.11 35.40 47.70
N THR A 365 9.51 36.60 47.28
CA THR A 365 10.78 37.23 47.62
C THR A 365 10.81 37.52 49.12
N MET A 366 11.94 37.17 49.73
CA MET A 366 12.32 37.42 51.12
C MET A 366 12.76 38.89 51.33
N THR A 367 12.86 39.30 52.60
CA THR A 367 13.37 40.57 53.21
C THR A 367 12.39 41.76 53.28
N MET A 368 12.21 42.44 54.42
CA MET A 368 12.96 42.53 55.70
C MET A 368 12.07 42.28 56.93
#